data_AF-A0AAV5QUF7-F1
#
_entry.id   AF-A0AAV5QUF7-F1
#
_cell.length_a   1.000
_cell.length_b   1.000
_cell.length_c   1.000
_cell.angle_alpha   90.00
_cell.angle_beta   90.00
_cell.angle_gamma   90.00
#
_symmetry.space_group_name_H-M   'P 1'
#
loop_
_entity.id
_entity.type
_entity.pdbx_description
1 polymer ?
#
loop_
_entity_poly.entity_id
_entity_poly.type
_entity_poly.pdbx_seq_one_letter_code
_entity_poly.pdbx_strand_id
1 'polypeptide(L)'
;MSGAESNKKHEPFYLRYYSGHRGRFGKEFIEFDISVEPGHEWGTMRYVNSSNYRRDELIRKKVTISKTVVKQIKIMIKECEVMKEKDSQWPPPGSSGGIEELEIRMGPEKIVFETKQIQTLSDIQKSSDPEGLRVFYYFVTDVKALVYSMMGLHYKIRPF
;
A
#
# COMPACT_ATOMS: atom_id res chain seq x y z
N MET A 1 22.75 -15.42 -25.23
CA MET A 1 22.24 -14.92 -23.93
C MET A 1 20.99 -14.03 -24.08
N SER A 2 20.09 -14.27 -25.05
CA SER A 2 18.97 -13.35 -25.35
C SER A 2 17.57 -13.84 -24.93
N GLY A 3 17.46 -15.01 -24.28
CA GLY A 3 16.17 -15.60 -23.91
C GLY A 3 15.61 -15.17 -22.53
N ALA A 4 16.44 -14.58 -21.66
CA ALA A 4 16.04 -14.25 -20.29
C ALA A 4 15.43 -12.83 -20.15
N GLU A 5 15.74 -11.91 -21.07
CA GLU A 5 15.22 -10.53 -21.01
C GLU A 5 13.83 -10.36 -21.62
N SER A 6 13.44 -11.23 -22.55
CA SER A 6 12.12 -11.16 -23.20
C SER A 6 10.96 -11.54 -22.27
N ASN A 7 11.23 -12.34 -21.23
CA ASN A 7 10.18 -12.86 -20.34
C ASN A 7 9.84 -11.95 -19.14
N LYS A 8 10.64 -10.90 -18.89
CA LYS A 8 10.40 -9.95 -17.78
C LYS A 8 9.28 -8.93 -18.05
N LYS A 9 8.86 -8.75 -19.31
CA LYS A 9 7.89 -7.71 -19.69
C LYS A 9 6.46 -7.94 -19.24
N HIS A 10 6.11 -9.15 -18.80
CA HIS A 10 4.75 -9.52 -18.39
C HIS A 10 4.68 -10.12 -16.98
N GLU A 11 5.68 -9.82 -16.16
CA GLU A 11 5.67 -10.26 -14.77
C GLU A 11 4.47 -9.66 -14.01
N PRO A 12 3.71 -10.50 -13.27
CA PRO A 12 2.55 -10.04 -12.52
C PRO A 12 2.98 -8.99 -11.51
N PHE A 13 2.17 -7.94 -11.38
CA PHE A 13 2.37 -6.89 -10.40
C PHE A 13 1.09 -6.67 -9.60
N TYR A 14 1.25 -6.66 -8.29
CA TYR A 14 0.18 -6.37 -7.36
C TYR A 14 0.74 -5.60 -6.17
N LEU A 15 0.02 -4.58 -5.72
CA LEU A 15 0.24 -3.88 -4.47
C LEU A 15 -1.12 -3.71 -3.80
N ARG A 16 -1.25 -4.09 -2.54
CA ARG A 16 -2.41 -3.78 -1.70
C ARG A 16 -1.93 -3.22 -0.39
N TYR A 17 -2.59 -2.16 0.06
CA TYR A 17 -2.41 -1.61 1.38
C TYR A 17 -3.75 -1.46 2.07
N TYR A 18 -3.80 -1.88 3.32
CA TYR A 18 -4.95 -1.71 4.20
C TYR A 18 -4.49 -1.06 5.50
N SER A 19 -5.29 -0.12 6.00
CA SER A 19 -5.18 0.38 7.37
C SER A 19 -6.56 0.56 7.95
N GLY A 20 -6.79 -0.04 9.11
CA GLY A 20 -8.08 0.08 9.76
C GLY A 20 -8.00 -0.12 11.25
N HIS A 21 -8.97 0.44 11.94
CA HIS A 21 -9.11 0.29 13.38
C HIS A 21 -10.59 0.17 13.74
N ARG A 22 -10.86 -0.40 14.92
CA ARG A 22 -12.21 -0.50 15.46
C ARG A 22 -12.36 0.48 16.61
N GLY A 23 -12.97 1.62 16.31
CA GLY A 23 -13.28 2.64 17.29
C GLY A 23 -14.64 2.43 17.96
N ARG A 24 -14.99 3.33 18.88
CA ARG A 24 -16.30 3.36 19.57
C ARG A 24 -17.49 3.42 18.60
N PHE A 25 -17.28 4.02 17.43
CA PHE A 25 -18.32 4.28 16.43
C PHE A 25 -18.34 3.26 15.29
N GLY A 26 -17.57 2.17 15.38
CA GLY A 26 -17.53 1.13 14.36
C GLY A 26 -16.14 0.94 13.76
N LYS A 27 -16.09 0.21 12.63
CA LYS A 27 -14.85 -0.05 11.90
C LYS A 27 -14.59 1.11 10.94
N GLU A 28 -13.43 1.73 11.08
CA GLU A 28 -12.93 2.71 10.13
C GLU A 28 -11.71 2.13 9.42
N PHE A 29 -11.65 2.29 8.10
CA PHE A 29 -10.53 1.80 7.33
C PHE A 29 -10.36 2.52 6.01
N ILE A 30 -9.15 2.44 5.52
CA ILE A 30 -8.78 2.72 4.14
C ILE A 30 -8.15 1.46 3.55
N GLU A 31 -8.51 1.18 2.30
CA GLU A 31 -7.87 0.16 1.51
C GLU A 31 -7.67 0.65 0.09
N PHE A 32 -6.52 0.34 -0.50
CA PHE A 32 -6.35 0.45 -1.93
C PHE A 32 -5.51 -0.69 -2.46
N ASP A 33 -5.75 -1.02 -3.72
CA ASP A 33 -4.94 -1.97 -4.44
C ASP A 33 -4.67 -1.51 -5.87
N ILE A 34 -3.54 -1.96 -6.40
CA ILE A 34 -3.04 -1.67 -7.72
C ILE A 34 -2.61 -3.00 -8.35
N SER A 35 -3.24 -3.37 -9.47
CA SER A 35 -2.91 -4.58 -10.20
C SER A 35 -2.55 -4.27 -11.66
N VAL A 36 -1.65 -5.08 -12.22
CA VAL A 36 -1.39 -5.13 -13.66
C VAL A 36 -1.68 -6.55 -14.12
N GLU A 37 -2.68 -6.69 -14.98
CA GLU A 37 -3.05 -7.98 -15.55
C GLU A 37 -1.95 -8.51 -16.48
N PRO A 38 -1.76 -9.84 -16.56
CA PRO A 38 -0.82 -10.44 -17.51
C PRO A 38 -1.06 -9.91 -18.94
N GLY A 39 0.04 -9.63 -19.65
CA GLY A 39 -0.02 -9.08 -21.01
C GLY A 39 -0.24 -7.56 -21.09
N HIS A 40 -0.50 -6.87 -19.99
CA HIS A 40 -0.73 -5.42 -19.97
C HIS A 40 0.45 -4.64 -19.38
N GLU A 41 0.63 -3.40 -19.84
CA GLU A 41 1.61 -2.46 -19.26
C GLU A 41 0.95 -1.39 -18.36
N TRP A 42 -0.37 -1.22 -18.47
CA TRP A 42 -1.18 -0.32 -17.64
C TRP A 42 -1.85 -1.11 -16.51
N GLY A 43 -2.31 -0.40 -15.49
CA GLY A 43 -2.85 -1.02 -14.28
C GLY A 43 -4.28 -0.58 -13.96
N THR A 44 -4.90 -1.28 -13.02
CA THR A 44 -6.14 -0.86 -12.36
C THR A 44 -5.80 -0.49 -10.93
N MET A 45 -6.30 0.65 -10.46
CA MET A 45 -6.27 1.03 -9.05
C MET A 45 -7.69 1.05 -8.49
N ARG A 46 -7.89 0.41 -7.35
CA ARG A 46 -9.13 0.45 -6.57
C ARG A 46 -8.87 1.11 -5.23
N TYR A 47 -9.84 1.89 -4.77
CA TYR A 47 -9.79 2.64 -3.52
C TYR A 47 -11.09 2.49 -2.77
N VAL A 48 -10.98 2.19 -1.47
CA VAL A 48 -12.08 2.10 -0.53
C VAL A 48 -11.74 2.92 0.71
N ASN A 49 -12.64 3.81 1.11
CA ASN A 49 -12.52 4.54 2.37
C ASN A 49 -13.85 4.49 3.11
N SER A 50 -13.80 3.96 4.32
CA SER A 50 -14.88 3.91 5.29
C SER A 50 -14.44 4.71 6.51
N SER A 51 -14.72 6.00 6.51
CA SER A 51 -14.57 6.86 7.69
C SER A 51 -15.98 7.21 8.16
N ASN A 52 -16.27 6.98 9.44
CA ASN A 52 -17.57 7.34 10.03
C ASN A 52 -17.64 8.84 10.35
N TYR A 53 -16.66 9.62 9.89
CA TYR A 53 -16.65 11.06 9.99
C TYR A 53 -17.83 11.63 9.20
N ARG A 54 -18.68 12.42 9.88
CA ARG A 54 -19.82 13.15 9.30
C ARG A 54 -20.91 12.33 8.59
N ARG A 55 -21.01 11.02 8.85
CA ARG A 55 -21.97 10.11 8.19
C ARG A 55 -21.70 9.94 6.68
N ASP A 56 -20.46 10.11 6.24
CA ASP A 56 -20.12 9.94 4.83
C ASP A 56 -20.37 8.49 4.37
N GLU A 57 -20.93 8.35 3.18
CA GLU A 57 -21.13 7.06 2.52
C GLU A 57 -19.78 6.41 2.21
N LEU A 58 -19.71 5.08 2.32
CA LEU A 58 -18.56 4.28 1.94
C LEU A 58 -18.06 4.66 0.54
N ILE A 59 -16.87 5.26 0.47
CA ILE A 59 -16.29 5.69 -0.80
C ILE A 59 -15.68 4.48 -1.47
N ARG A 60 -16.14 4.16 -2.69
CA ARG A 60 -15.54 3.13 -3.55
C ARG A 60 -15.23 3.69 -4.92
N LYS A 61 -13.99 3.57 -5.37
CA LYS A 61 -13.53 4.09 -6.65
C LYS A 61 -12.62 3.09 -7.36
N LYS A 62 -12.67 3.10 -8.68
CA LYS A 62 -11.87 2.23 -9.56
C LYS A 62 -11.46 3.02 -10.80
N VAL A 63 -10.15 3.17 -11.00
CA VAL A 63 -9.56 3.92 -12.10
C VAL A 63 -8.50 3.10 -12.82
N THR A 64 -8.41 3.24 -14.13
CA THR A 64 -7.28 2.70 -14.91
C THR A 64 -6.12 3.68 -14.84
N ILE A 65 -4.95 3.20 -14.46
CA ILE A 65 -3.72 3.98 -14.35
C ILE A 65 -2.78 3.69 -15.51
N SER A 66 -2.07 4.70 -15.99
CA SER A 66 -1.17 4.56 -17.14
C SER A 66 0.05 3.71 -16.80
N LYS A 67 0.72 3.19 -17.84
CA LYS A 67 1.99 2.47 -17.68
C LYS A 67 3.07 3.27 -16.97
N THR A 68 3.07 4.60 -17.10
CA THR A 68 4.03 5.49 -16.44
C THR A 68 3.82 5.48 -14.93
N VAL A 69 2.56 5.53 -14.46
CA VAL A 69 2.24 5.45 -13.03
C VAL A 69 2.65 4.10 -12.46
N VAL A 70 2.31 3.01 -13.15
CA VAL A 70 2.72 1.65 -12.76
C VAL A 70 4.25 1.55 -12.67
N LYS A 71 4.97 2.05 -13.68
CA LYS A 71 6.44 2.04 -13.70
C LYS A 71 7.01 2.81 -12.51
N GLN A 72 6.44 3.98 -12.18
CA GLN A 72 6.92 4.79 -11.07
C GLN A 72 6.71 4.09 -9.72
N ILE A 73 5.57 3.44 -9.50
CA ILE A 73 5.33 2.66 -8.27
C ILE A 73 6.35 1.51 -8.15
N LYS A 74 6.62 0.80 -9.25
CA LYS A 74 7.66 -0.25 -9.28
C LYS A 74 9.06 0.30 -8.99
N ILE A 75 9.36 1.54 -9.36
CA ILE A 75 10.62 2.22 -9.02
C ILE A 75 10.65 2.52 -7.52
N MET A 76 9.58 3.11 -6.96
CA MET A 76 9.49 3.40 -5.52
C MET A 76 9.74 2.14 -4.67
N ILE A 77 9.12 1.01 -5.02
CA ILE A 77 9.30 -0.27 -4.31
C ILE A 77 10.76 -0.73 -4.34
N LYS A 78 11.44 -0.57 -5.47
CA LYS A 78 12.85 -0.96 -5.62
C LYS A 78 13.79 -0.03 -4.86
N GLU A 79 13.57 1.28 -4.93
CA GLU A 79 14.43 2.30 -4.32
C GLU A 79 14.36 2.28 -2.79
N CYS A 80 13.18 2.08 -2.21
CA CYS A 80 13.03 1.97 -0.76
C CYS A 80 13.43 0.59 -0.22
N GLU A 81 13.69 -0.38 -1.09
CA GLU A 81 14.04 -1.76 -0.74
C GLU A 81 13.03 -2.50 0.15
N VAL A 82 11.77 -2.05 0.22
CA VAL A 82 10.72 -2.63 1.09
C VAL A 82 10.50 -4.14 0.88
N MET A 83 10.79 -4.67 -0.31
CA MET A 83 10.73 -6.11 -0.62
C MET A 83 11.79 -6.95 0.13
N LYS A 84 12.83 -6.33 0.69
CA LYS A 84 13.89 -7.01 1.45
C LYS A 84 13.61 -7.10 2.95
N GLU A 85 12.61 -6.36 3.42
CA GLU A 85 12.26 -6.28 4.84
C GLU A 85 11.49 -7.52 5.32
N LYS A 86 11.43 -7.68 6.65
CA LYS A 86 10.66 -8.74 7.32
C LYS A 86 9.93 -8.18 8.52
N ASP A 87 8.68 -8.59 8.69
CA ASP A 87 7.82 -8.14 9.79
C ASP A 87 7.92 -8.99 11.06
N SER A 88 8.79 -10.00 11.09
CA SER A 88 8.89 -10.97 12.19
C SER A 88 9.26 -10.36 13.56
N GLN A 89 9.79 -9.14 13.57
CA GLN A 89 10.12 -8.37 14.77
C GLN A 89 9.27 -7.11 14.93
N TRP A 90 8.31 -6.89 14.04
CA TRP A 90 7.44 -5.74 14.08
C TRP A 90 6.38 -5.92 15.17
N PRO A 91 5.88 -4.82 15.78
CA PRO A 91 4.84 -4.93 16.78
C PRO A 91 3.57 -5.59 16.20
N PRO A 92 3.06 -6.66 16.84
CA PRO A 92 1.92 -7.40 16.31
C PRO A 92 0.62 -6.58 16.43
N PRO A 93 -0.38 -6.84 15.56
CA PRO A 93 -1.71 -6.28 15.71
C PRO A 93 -2.31 -6.70 17.07
N GLY A 94 -2.59 -5.71 17.92
CA GLY A 94 -3.14 -5.92 19.27
C GLY A 94 -4.64 -5.65 19.37
N SER A 95 -5.26 -6.03 20.50
CA SER A 95 -6.72 -5.91 20.70
C SER A 95 -7.25 -4.48 20.80
N SER A 96 -6.40 -3.49 21.04
CA SER A 96 -6.78 -2.07 21.26
C SER A 96 -6.14 -1.10 20.25
N GLY A 97 -5.47 -1.59 19.22
CA GLY A 97 -4.79 -0.79 18.20
C GLY A 97 -5.39 -0.93 16.80
N GLY A 98 -5.10 0.02 15.92
CA GLY A 98 -5.30 -0.16 14.48
C GLY A 98 -4.35 -1.22 13.92
N ILE A 99 -4.66 -1.72 12.73
CA ILE A 99 -3.88 -2.70 11.97
C ILE A 99 -3.47 -2.05 10.67
N GLU A 100 -2.24 -2.33 10.23
CA GLU A 100 -1.75 -2.03 8.89
C GLU A 100 -1.29 -3.32 8.21
N GLU A 101 -1.70 -3.50 6.95
CA GLU A 101 -1.31 -4.62 6.12
C GLU A 101 -0.75 -4.09 4.80
N LEU A 102 0.34 -4.70 4.33
CA LEU A 102 0.92 -4.43 3.02
C LEU A 102 1.19 -5.74 2.31
N GLU A 103 0.66 -5.89 1.10
CA GLU A 103 0.96 -7.02 0.23
C GLU A 103 1.54 -6.49 -1.07
N ILE A 104 2.72 -6.98 -1.46
CA ILE A 104 3.34 -6.64 -2.73
C ILE A 104 3.76 -7.92 -3.43
N ARG A 105 3.43 -8.01 -4.72
CA ARG A 105 3.95 -9.02 -5.65
C ARG A 105 4.65 -8.32 -6.80
N MET A 106 5.92 -8.68 -7.02
CA MET A 106 6.71 -8.27 -8.17
C MET A 106 7.30 -9.50 -8.84
N GLY A 107 6.67 -9.96 -9.92
CA GLY A 107 7.07 -11.18 -10.61
C GLY A 107 6.92 -12.41 -9.71
N PRO A 108 8.00 -13.17 -9.44
CA PRO A 108 7.97 -14.32 -8.55
C PRO A 108 8.05 -13.93 -7.06
N GLU A 109 8.54 -12.74 -6.74
CA GLU A 109 8.73 -12.29 -5.37
C GLU A 109 7.42 -11.75 -4.77
N LYS A 110 7.19 -12.08 -3.51
CA LYS A 110 6.01 -11.65 -2.74
C LYS A 110 6.41 -11.35 -1.30
N ILE A 111 5.90 -10.24 -0.78
CA ILE A 111 5.87 -9.95 0.65
C ILE A 111 4.42 -9.77 1.11
N VAL A 112 4.16 -10.12 2.37
CA VAL A 112 2.94 -9.78 3.10
C VAL A 112 3.41 -9.36 4.48
N PHE A 113 3.13 -8.12 4.84
CA PHE A 113 3.43 -7.58 6.15
C PHE A 113 2.14 -7.30 6.90
N GLU A 114 2.15 -7.58 8.21
CA GLU A 114 1.09 -7.22 9.14
C GLU A 114 1.71 -6.60 10.40
N THR A 115 1.26 -5.41 10.78
CA THR A 115 1.72 -4.75 12.01
C THR A 115 0.62 -3.92 12.65
N LYS A 116 0.79 -3.56 13.93
CA LYS A 116 -0.05 -2.54 14.54
C LYS A 116 0.13 -1.20 13.81
N GLN A 117 -0.91 -0.40 13.77
CA GLN A 117 -0.84 0.94 13.20
C GLN A 117 0.23 1.79 13.89
N ILE A 118 1.18 2.29 13.11
CA ILE A 118 2.28 3.13 13.58
C ILE A 118 1.87 4.60 13.42
N GLN A 119 1.82 5.36 14.53
CA GLN A 119 1.36 6.75 14.51
C GLN A 119 2.51 7.77 14.51
N THR A 120 3.65 7.42 15.10
CA THR A 120 4.76 8.36 15.29
C THR A 120 6.12 7.75 14.97
N LEU A 121 7.08 8.61 14.58
CA LEU A 121 8.49 8.19 14.44
C LEU A 121 9.08 7.70 15.77
N SER A 122 8.56 8.16 16.91
CA SER A 122 9.00 7.65 18.21
C SER A 122 8.61 6.19 18.42
N ASP A 123 7.46 5.75 17.90
CA ASP A 123 7.03 4.35 17.98
C ASP A 123 7.96 3.44 17.18
N ILE A 124 8.44 3.93 16.02
CA ILE A 124 9.42 3.24 15.18
C ILE A 124 10.76 3.11 15.92
N GLN A 125 11.26 4.20 16.49
CA GLN A 125 12.54 4.21 17.21
C GLN A 125 12.58 3.27 18.41
N LYS A 126 11.43 3.02 19.04
CA LYS A 126 11.30 2.13 20.21
C LYS A 126 11.04 0.67 19.83
N SER A 127 10.89 0.36 18.54
CA SER A 127 10.61 -0.99 18.08
C SER A 127 11.86 -1.89 18.08
N SER A 128 11.65 -3.19 17.97
CA SER A 128 12.74 -4.18 17.83
C SER A 128 13.39 -4.17 16.44
N ASP A 129 12.78 -3.50 15.46
CA ASP A 129 13.31 -3.33 14.11
C ASP A 129 13.03 -1.90 13.58
N PRO A 130 13.79 -0.90 14.05
CA PRO A 130 13.55 0.51 13.69
C PRO A 130 13.88 0.85 12.24
N GLU A 131 14.75 0.08 11.56
CA GLU A 131 15.14 0.33 10.18
C GLU A 131 14.07 -0.22 9.22
N GLY A 132 13.67 -1.48 9.39
CA GLY A 132 12.64 -2.08 8.53
C GLY A 132 11.29 -1.38 8.66
N LEU A 133 10.87 -1.03 9.89
CA LEU A 133 9.65 -0.24 10.09
C LEU A 133 9.73 1.17 9.51
N ARG A 134 10.93 1.77 9.45
CA ARG A 134 11.10 3.09 8.83
C ARG A 134 10.94 3.00 7.32
N VAL A 135 11.51 1.97 6.69
CA VAL A 135 11.31 1.67 5.27
C VAL A 135 9.82 1.49 4.97
N PHE A 136 9.12 0.66 5.75
CA PHE A 136 7.68 0.46 5.63
C PHE A 136 6.90 1.76 5.78
N TYR A 137 7.16 2.53 6.84
CA TYR A 137 6.46 3.78 7.15
C TYR A 137 6.59 4.82 6.03
N TYR A 138 7.80 5.04 5.52
CA TYR A 138 8.00 6.01 4.43
C TYR A 138 7.42 5.50 3.11
N PHE A 139 7.60 4.22 2.78
CA PHE A 139 7.00 3.64 1.57
C PHE A 139 5.47 3.78 1.57
N VAL A 140 4.81 3.41 2.66
CA VAL A 140 3.36 3.55 2.83
C VAL A 140 2.92 5.01 2.74
N THR A 141 3.68 5.93 3.33
CA THR A 141 3.41 7.37 3.27
C THR A 141 3.45 7.88 1.83
N ASP A 142 4.48 7.52 1.07
CA ASP A 142 4.66 7.98 -0.31
C ASP A 142 3.59 7.41 -1.24
N VAL A 143 3.28 6.11 -1.13
CA VAL A 143 2.25 5.49 -2.00
C VAL A 143 0.85 6.01 -1.64
N LYS A 144 0.54 6.27 -0.36
CA LYS A 144 -0.71 6.94 0.03
C LYS A 144 -0.81 8.32 -0.59
N ALA A 145 0.25 9.13 -0.54
CA ALA A 145 0.26 10.46 -1.12
C ALA A 145 -0.03 10.42 -2.63
N LEU A 146 0.56 9.46 -3.34
CA LEU A 146 0.30 9.23 -4.76
C LEU A 146 -1.18 8.83 -5.02
N VAL A 147 -1.72 7.88 -4.26
CA VAL A 147 -3.11 7.42 -4.38
C VAL A 147 -4.11 8.55 -4.09
N TYR A 148 -3.89 9.30 -3.01
CA TYR A 148 -4.71 10.45 -2.62
C TYR A 148 -4.70 11.54 -3.68
N SER A 149 -3.53 11.83 -4.25
CA SER A 149 -3.42 12.80 -5.35
C SER A 149 -4.25 12.35 -6.55
N MET A 150 -4.19 11.07 -6.93
CA MET A 150 -5.01 10.54 -8.01
C MET A 150 -6.52 10.57 -7.70
N MET A 151 -6.94 10.22 -6.48
CA MET A 151 -8.35 10.30 -6.08
C MET A 151 -8.87 11.73 -6.07
N GLY A 152 -8.06 12.67 -5.55
CA GLY A 152 -8.38 14.09 -5.52
C GLY A 152 -8.49 14.70 -6.92
N LEU A 153 -7.52 14.45 -7.79
CA LEU A 153 -7.50 15.02 -9.14
C LEU A 153 -8.53 14.39 -10.07
N HIS A 154 -8.68 13.06 -10.03
CA HIS A 154 -9.55 12.35 -10.97
C HIS A 154 -11.02 12.37 -10.55
N TYR A 155 -11.32 12.19 -9.26
CA TYR A 155 -12.70 12.11 -8.76
C TYR A 155 -13.16 13.36 -8.03
N LYS A 156 -12.29 14.37 -7.81
CA LYS A 156 -12.60 15.58 -7.02
C LYS A 156 -13.08 15.25 -5.60
N ILE A 157 -12.60 14.13 -5.06
CA ILE A 157 -12.90 13.70 -3.69
C ILE A 157 -11.83 14.29 -2.77
N ARG A 158 -12.22 14.74 -1.58
CA ARG A 158 -11.25 15.03 -0.51
C ARG A 158 -10.91 13.69 0.15
N PRO A 159 -9.68 13.18 0.04
CA PRO A 159 -9.31 11.89 0.63
C PRO A 159 -9.07 11.96 2.16
N PHE A 160 -9.55 13.02 2.81
CA PHE A 160 -9.34 13.38 4.21
C PHE A 160 -10.62 13.97 4.82
#